data_AF-A0A376P1N6-F1
#
_entry.id   AF-A0A376P1N6-F1
#
_cell.length_a   1.000
_cell.length_b   1.000
_cell.length_c   1.000
_cell.angle_alpha   90.00
_cell.angle_beta   90.00
_cell.angle_gamma   90.00
#
_symmetry.space_group_name_H-M   'P 1'
#
loop_
_entity.id
_entity.type
_entity.pdbx_description
1 polymer ?
#
loop_
_entity_poly.entity_id
_entity_poly.type
_entity_poly.pdbx_seq_one_letter_code
_entity_poly.pdbx_strand_id
1 'polypeptide(L)'
;MMLNAWHLPVPPFVKQSKDQLLITLWLTGEDPPQRIMLRTEHDNEEMSVPMHKQRSQPQPGVTAWRAAIDLSSGQPRRRYSFKLLWHDRQRWFTPQGFSRMPPARLEQFAVDVPDIGPQWAADQIFYQIFPDRFARSLPREAEQDHVYYHHAAGQEIILRDWDEPVTAQAGGSTFYGGDLDGISENCRI
;
A
#
# COMPACT_ATOMS: atom_id res chain seq x y z
N MET A 1 -19.54 -3.12 -25.93
CA MET A 1 -19.57 -1.83 -25.21
C MET A 1 -18.92 -2.06 -23.84
N MET A 2 -17.87 -1.31 -23.52
CA MET A 2 -17.05 -1.54 -22.32
C MET A 2 -17.22 -0.36 -21.36
N LEU A 3 -17.79 -0.63 -20.19
CA LEU A 3 -17.80 0.30 -19.06
C LEU A 3 -16.50 0.10 -18.28
N ASN A 4 -15.76 1.17 -18.06
CA ASN A 4 -14.59 1.19 -17.19
C ASN A 4 -14.92 1.90 -15.88
N ALA A 5 -14.29 1.44 -14.80
CA ALA A 5 -14.43 2.01 -13.47
C ALA A 5 -13.07 2.22 -12.82
N TRP A 6 -12.94 3.30 -12.07
CA TRP A 6 -11.76 3.57 -11.25
C TRP A 6 -12.17 3.93 -9.83
N HIS A 7 -11.54 3.22 -8.90
CA HIS A 7 -11.59 3.50 -7.48
C HIS A 7 -10.39 2.84 -6.82
N LEU A 8 -9.75 3.55 -5.90
CA LEU A 8 -8.79 3.01 -4.95
C LEU A 8 -9.16 3.54 -3.56
N PRO A 9 -8.85 2.83 -2.47
CA PRO A 9 -9.18 3.24 -1.11
C PRO A 9 -8.26 4.38 -0.58
N VAL A 10 -7.92 5.35 -1.44
CA VAL A 10 -6.98 6.46 -1.19
C VAL A 10 -7.46 7.73 -1.92
N PRO A 11 -6.89 8.92 -1.63
CA PRO A 11 -7.17 10.12 -2.41
C PRO A 11 -6.88 9.93 -3.91
N PRO A 12 -7.64 10.58 -4.81
CA PRO A 12 -8.76 11.49 -4.54
C PRO A 12 -10.11 10.78 -4.31
N PHE A 13 -10.15 9.45 -4.38
CA PHE A 13 -11.39 8.69 -4.36
C PHE A 13 -12.00 8.58 -2.97
N VAL A 14 -11.15 8.45 -1.94
CA VAL A 14 -11.54 8.43 -0.54
C VAL A 14 -11.02 9.69 0.15
N LYS A 15 -11.92 10.42 0.82
CA LYS A 15 -11.56 11.61 1.60
C LYS A 15 -12.35 11.65 2.89
N GLN A 16 -11.65 11.76 4.02
CA GLN A 16 -12.30 12.06 5.29
C GLN A 16 -12.70 13.54 5.36
N SER A 17 -13.90 13.81 5.85
CA SER A 17 -14.44 15.14 6.07
C SER A 17 -15.26 15.15 7.35
N LYS A 18 -14.70 15.69 8.44
CA LYS A 18 -15.27 15.57 9.80
C LYS A 18 -15.54 14.10 10.14
N ASP A 19 -16.77 13.77 10.52
CA ASP A 19 -17.23 12.43 10.89
C ASP A 19 -17.75 11.64 9.69
N GLN A 20 -17.37 12.00 8.46
CA GLN A 20 -17.78 11.27 7.26
C GLN A 20 -16.59 10.85 6.42
N LEU A 21 -16.70 9.65 5.84
CA LEU A 21 -15.81 9.18 4.79
C LEU A 21 -16.51 9.30 3.44
N LEU A 22 -16.00 10.21 2.60
CA LEU A 22 -16.49 10.42 1.25
C LEU A 22 -15.83 9.40 0.32
N ILE A 23 -16.64 8.57 -0.34
CA ILE A 23 -16.18 7.52 -1.25
C ILE A 23 -16.69 7.84 -2.65
N THR A 24 -15.78 7.93 -3.62
CA THR A 24 -16.05 8.34 -4.99
C THR A 24 -15.69 7.24 -5.98
N LEU A 25 -16.58 6.90 -6.90
CA LEU A 25 -16.34 6.00 -8.03
C LEU A 25 -16.32 6.81 -9.31
N TRP A 26 -15.32 6.59 -10.16
CA TRP A 26 -15.29 7.17 -11.51
C TRP A 26 -15.69 6.13 -12.54
N LEU A 27 -16.51 6.53 -13.51
CA LEU A 27 -16.95 5.69 -14.63
C LEU A 27 -16.73 6.38 -15.96
N THR A 28 -16.33 5.62 -16.98
CA THR A 28 -16.42 6.03 -18.40
C THR A 28 -16.86 4.86 -19.25
N GLY A 29 -17.36 5.16 -20.45
CA GLY A 29 -17.85 4.18 -21.39
C GLY A 29 -19.34 4.37 -21.70
N GLU A 30 -19.86 3.44 -22.46
CA GLU A 30 -21.24 3.46 -22.93
C GLU A 30 -22.14 2.62 -22.02
N ASP A 31 -23.46 2.82 -22.11
CA ASP A 31 -24.46 2.13 -21.28
C ASP A 31 -24.23 2.31 -19.76
N PRO A 32 -24.25 3.55 -19.25
CA PRO A 32 -24.02 3.84 -17.84
C PRO A 32 -25.13 3.23 -16.96
N PRO A 33 -24.81 2.84 -15.71
CA PRO A 33 -25.82 2.35 -14.79
C PRO A 33 -26.87 3.43 -14.46
N GLN A 34 -28.10 3.01 -14.20
CA GLN A 34 -29.17 3.90 -13.74
C GLN A 34 -28.96 4.34 -12.29
N ARG A 35 -28.43 3.43 -11.47
CA ARG A 35 -28.14 3.67 -10.05
C ARG A 35 -26.85 3.00 -9.64
N ILE A 36 -26.16 3.61 -8.68
CA ILE A 36 -25.00 3.02 -8.03
C ILE A 36 -25.26 3.07 -6.53
N MET A 37 -25.12 1.92 -5.89
CA MET A 37 -25.20 1.79 -4.43
C MET A 37 -23.81 1.44 -3.92
N LEU A 38 -23.40 2.06 -2.82
CA LEU A 38 -22.27 1.64 -2.03
C LEU A 38 -22.78 0.61 -1.01
N ARG A 39 -22.38 -0.64 -1.16
CA ARG A 39 -22.57 -1.67 -0.14
C ARG A 39 -21.48 -1.48 0.92
N THR A 40 -21.87 -1.27 2.17
CA THR A 40 -20.97 -1.12 3.33
C THR A 40 -21.47 -1.99 4.48
N GLU A 41 -20.66 -2.15 5.52
CA GLU A 41 -21.05 -2.84 6.74
C GLU A 41 -21.08 -1.87 7.94
N HIS A 42 -22.09 -2.00 8.81
CA HIS A 42 -22.15 -1.38 10.13
C HIS A 42 -22.53 -2.45 11.14
N ASP A 43 -21.69 -2.67 12.16
CA ASP A 43 -21.88 -3.73 13.17
C ASP A 43 -22.13 -5.14 12.59
N ASN A 44 -21.45 -5.47 11.48
CA ASN A 44 -21.61 -6.70 10.69
C ASN A 44 -22.94 -6.83 9.92
N GLU A 45 -23.78 -5.81 9.92
CA GLU A 45 -24.96 -5.74 9.07
C GLU A 45 -24.67 -5.02 7.76
N GLU A 46 -25.18 -5.57 6.66
CA GLU A 46 -25.05 -4.95 5.35
C GLU A 46 -25.95 -3.73 5.22
N MET A 47 -25.37 -2.61 4.83
CA MET A 47 -26.08 -1.38 4.48
C MET A 47 -25.82 -1.03 3.01
N SER A 48 -26.84 -0.47 2.35
CA SER A 48 -26.74 0.04 0.98
C SER A 48 -26.96 1.55 0.96
N VAL A 49 -25.91 2.30 0.68
CA VAL A 49 -25.93 3.76 0.62
C VAL A 49 -26.03 4.21 -0.85
N PRO A 50 -27.03 5.01 -1.25
CA PRO A 50 -27.10 5.50 -2.62
C PRO A 50 -25.94 6.44 -2.95
N MET A 51 -25.34 6.27 -4.13
CA MET A 51 -24.35 7.20 -4.64
C MET A 51 -24.99 8.24 -5.56
N HIS A 52 -24.49 9.46 -5.51
CA HIS A 52 -24.97 10.57 -6.32
C HIS A 52 -23.90 11.03 -7.30
N LYS A 53 -24.30 11.23 -8.56
CA LYS A 53 -23.44 11.81 -9.58
C LYS A 53 -23.00 13.21 -9.15
N GLN A 54 -21.70 13.47 -9.17
CA GLN A 54 -21.14 14.76 -8.78
C GLN A 54 -21.44 15.81 -9.85
N ARG A 55 -21.51 17.09 -9.45
CA ARG A 55 -21.70 18.22 -10.39
C ARG A 55 -20.44 18.46 -11.23
N SER A 56 -19.29 18.55 -10.55
CA SER A 56 -17.98 18.66 -11.20
C SER A 56 -17.45 17.27 -11.52
N GLN A 57 -17.04 17.06 -12.78
CA GLN A 57 -16.43 15.83 -13.25
C GLN A 57 -14.90 15.97 -13.23
N PRO A 58 -14.16 14.89 -12.97
CA PRO A 58 -12.70 14.96 -12.87
C PRO A 58 -12.03 15.23 -14.22
N GLN A 59 -12.59 14.68 -15.31
CA GLN A 59 -12.10 14.84 -16.68
C GLN A 59 -13.27 14.73 -17.68
N PRO A 60 -13.13 15.30 -18.90
CA PRO A 60 -14.09 15.07 -19.99
C PRO A 60 -14.32 13.58 -20.24
N GLY A 61 -15.59 13.18 -20.37
CA GLY A 61 -15.98 11.77 -20.59
C GLY A 61 -15.94 10.88 -19.35
N VAL A 62 -15.52 11.39 -18.18
CA VAL A 62 -15.56 10.65 -16.91
C VAL A 62 -16.72 11.16 -16.06
N THR A 63 -17.46 10.24 -15.43
CA THR A 63 -18.50 10.58 -14.46
C THR A 63 -18.11 10.13 -13.06
N ALA A 64 -18.10 11.05 -12.11
CA ALA A 64 -17.86 10.75 -10.70
C ALA A 64 -19.19 10.57 -9.97
N TRP A 65 -19.28 9.52 -9.15
CA TRP A 65 -20.39 9.22 -8.26
C TRP A 65 -19.87 9.16 -6.84
N ARG A 66 -20.57 9.75 -5.88
CA ARG A 66 -20.11 9.85 -4.48
C ARG A 66 -21.19 9.42 -3.50
N ALA A 67 -20.77 8.68 -2.48
CA ALA A 67 -21.52 8.47 -1.25
C ALA A 67 -20.69 8.91 -0.04
N ALA A 68 -21.35 9.10 1.09
CA ALA A 68 -20.73 9.34 2.39
C ALA A 68 -21.16 8.21 3.33
N ILE A 69 -20.21 7.67 4.08
CA ILE A 69 -20.50 6.80 5.23
C ILE A 69 -20.15 7.53 6.51
N ASP A 70 -20.92 7.28 7.56
CA ASP A 70 -20.67 7.82 8.89
C ASP A 70 -19.46 7.14 9.54
N LEU A 71 -18.61 7.94 10.18
CA LEU A 71 -17.44 7.49 10.94
C LEU A 71 -17.71 7.48 12.45
N SER A 72 -18.81 8.09 12.91
CA SER A 72 -19.13 8.17 14.35
C SER A 72 -19.50 6.82 14.97
N SER A 73 -19.82 5.83 14.13
CA SER A 73 -20.36 4.53 14.52
C SER A 73 -19.75 3.40 13.68
N GLY A 74 -19.79 2.16 14.15
CA GLY A 74 -19.27 0.97 13.47
C GLY A 74 -17.76 0.70 13.63
N GLN A 75 -17.25 -0.27 12.87
CA GLN A 75 -15.89 -0.82 13.04
C GLN A 75 -14.79 0.09 12.47
N PRO A 76 -13.59 0.16 13.07
CA PRO A 76 -12.47 0.97 12.54
C PRO A 76 -12.13 0.67 11.08
N ARG A 77 -12.18 -0.61 10.70
CA ARG A 77 -12.03 -1.04 9.31
C ARG A 77 -13.37 -0.93 8.57
N ARG A 78 -13.45 0.01 7.64
CA ARG A 78 -14.62 0.24 6.78
C ARG A 78 -14.50 -0.57 5.50
N ARG A 79 -15.34 -1.60 5.36
CA ARG A 79 -15.39 -2.41 4.14
C ARG A 79 -16.54 -2.01 3.24
N TYR A 80 -16.27 -1.95 1.95
CA TYR A 80 -17.31 -1.58 0.98
C TYR A 80 -17.05 -2.12 -0.43
N SER A 81 -18.12 -2.13 -1.22
CA SER A 81 -18.09 -2.43 -2.67
C SER A 81 -19.15 -1.62 -3.41
N PHE A 82 -19.01 -1.49 -4.72
CA PHE A 82 -19.98 -0.75 -5.54
C PHE A 82 -20.93 -1.72 -6.22
N LYS A 83 -22.23 -1.51 -6.06
CA LYS A 83 -23.29 -2.22 -6.78
C LYS A 83 -23.86 -1.29 -7.85
N LEU A 84 -23.57 -1.58 -9.11
CA LEU A 84 -24.06 -0.86 -10.27
C LEU A 84 -25.33 -1.54 -10.78
N LEU A 85 -26.39 -0.77 -11.02
CA LEU A 85 -27.72 -1.26 -11.37
C LEU A 85 -28.19 -0.68 -12.71
N TRP A 86 -28.61 -1.57 -13.61
CA TRP A 86 -29.33 -1.29 -14.85
C TRP A 86 -30.77 -1.82 -14.73
N HIS A 87 -31.58 -1.65 -15.77
CA HIS A 87 -32.96 -2.14 -15.79
C HIS A 87 -33.08 -3.68 -15.68
N ASP A 88 -32.09 -4.42 -16.19
CA ASP A 88 -32.13 -5.89 -16.43
C ASP A 88 -30.99 -6.63 -15.73
N ARG A 89 -30.02 -5.89 -15.17
CA ARG A 89 -28.81 -6.48 -14.62
C ARG A 89 -28.21 -5.62 -13.52
N GLN A 90 -27.35 -6.28 -12.75
CA GLN A 90 -26.45 -5.64 -11.81
C GLN A 90 -25.02 -6.10 -12.07
N ARG A 91 -24.07 -5.27 -11.67
CA ARG A 91 -22.65 -5.64 -11.56
C ARG A 91 -22.08 -5.10 -10.27
N TRP A 92 -21.06 -5.78 -9.77
CA TRP A 92 -20.28 -5.38 -8.61
C TRP A 92 -18.93 -4.88 -9.09
N PHE A 93 -18.41 -3.84 -8.45
CA PHE A 93 -17.04 -3.38 -8.67
C PHE A 93 -16.26 -3.40 -7.36
N THR A 94 -15.07 -3.97 -7.44
CA THR A 94 -14.17 -4.33 -6.32
C THR A 94 -12.71 -4.13 -6.74
N PRO A 95 -11.71 -4.32 -5.85
CA PRO A 95 -10.30 -4.38 -6.26
C PRO A 95 -10.02 -5.40 -7.37
N GLN A 96 -10.81 -6.48 -7.46
CA GLN A 96 -10.70 -7.50 -8.51
C GLN A 96 -11.40 -7.12 -9.82
N GLY A 97 -11.92 -5.88 -9.91
CA GLY A 97 -12.67 -5.40 -11.06
C GLY A 97 -14.16 -5.75 -11.00
N PHE A 98 -14.77 -5.91 -12.18
CA PHE A 98 -16.20 -6.15 -12.32
C PHE A 98 -16.58 -7.62 -12.13
N SER A 99 -17.64 -7.87 -11.36
CA SER A 99 -18.24 -9.19 -11.20
C SER A 99 -19.76 -9.14 -11.36
N ARG A 100 -20.37 -10.27 -11.75
CA ARG A 100 -21.84 -10.44 -11.75
C ARG A 100 -22.35 -10.88 -10.38
N MET A 101 -21.48 -11.50 -9.59
CA MET A 101 -21.81 -12.05 -8.27
C MET A 101 -21.44 -11.05 -7.17
N PRO A 102 -22.20 -11.00 -6.06
CA PRO A 102 -21.81 -10.23 -4.89
C PRO A 102 -20.43 -10.68 -4.38
N PRO A 103 -19.53 -9.75 -4.06
CA PRO A 103 -18.20 -10.10 -3.61
C PRO A 103 -18.21 -10.68 -2.19
N ALA A 104 -17.29 -11.61 -1.95
CA ALA A 104 -16.97 -12.06 -0.60
C ALA A 104 -16.33 -10.92 0.21
N ARG A 105 -16.34 -11.05 1.54
CA ARG A 105 -15.88 -9.98 2.45
C ARG A 105 -14.44 -9.55 2.22
N LEU A 106 -13.56 -10.48 1.87
CA LEU A 106 -12.13 -10.22 1.61
C LEU A 106 -11.87 -9.62 0.22
N GLU A 107 -12.86 -9.67 -0.67
CA GLU A 107 -12.79 -9.09 -2.01
C GLU A 107 -13.31 -7.65 -2.03
N GLN A 108 -13.74 -7.10 -0.89
CA GLN A 108 -14.21 -5.73 -0.77
C GLN A 108 -13.03 -4.76 -0.62
N PHE A 109 -13.24 -3.50 -1.00
CA PHE A 109 -12.33 -2.42 -0.59
C PHE A 109 -12.36 -2.29 0.93
N ALA A 110 -11.25 -1.82 1.50
CA ALA A 110 -11.13 -1.55 2.92
C ALA A 110 -10.37 -0.25 3.15
N VAL A 111 -10.83 0.54 4.11
CA VAL A 111 -10.14 1.73 4.63
C VAL A 111 -10.15 1.62 6.15
N ASP A 112 -9.00 1.79 6.78
CA ASP A 112 -8.90 1.88 8.23
C ASP A 112 -9.03 3.35 8.66
N VAL A 113 -9.97 3.64 9.57
CA VAL A 113 -10.20 4.98 10.12
C VAL A 113 -10.32 4.90 11.65
N PRO A 114 -9.46 5.59 12.42
CA PRO A 114 -8.34 6.41 11.95
C PRO A 114 -7.25 5.58 11.25
N ASP A 115 -6.61 6.16 10.25
CA ASP A 115 -5.40 5.58 9.65
C ASP A 115 -4.26 5.72 10.66
N ILE A 116 -3.84 4.58 11.23
CA ILE A 116 -2.74 4.50 12.20
C ILE A 116 -1.38 4.33 11.53
N GLY A 117 -1.32 4.37 10.19
CA GLY A 117 -0.07 4.33 9.44
C GLY A 117 0.84 5.53 9.76
N PRO A 118 2.16 5.33 9.80
CA PRO A 118 3.10 6.43 9.97
C PRO A 118 3.01 7.37 8.76
N GLN A 119 2.33 8.50 8.92
CA GLN A 119 2.09 9.46 7.84
C GLN A 119 3.39 9.94 7.19
N TRP A 120 4.48 10.03 7.97
CA TRP A 120 5.78 10.41 7.44
C TRP A 120 6.27 9.47 6.33
N ALA A 121 5.91 8.18 6.38
CA ALA A 121 6.43 7.15 5.48
C ALA A 121 5.80 7.18 4.09
N ALA A 122 4.58 7.72 3.93
CA ALA A 122 3.84 7.71 2.67
C ALA A 122 4.53 8.49 1.55
N ASP A 123 5.28 9.53 1.93
CA ASP A 123 5.99 10.42 1.01
C ASP A 123 7.52 10.20 1.00
N GLN A 124 8.03 9.13 1.62
CA GLN A 124 9.47 8.83 1.62
C GLN A 124 9.88 7.89 0.50
N ILE A 125 11.14 8.05 0.08
CA ILE A 125 11.87 7.05 -0.69
C ILE A 125 12.80 6.33 0.28
N PHE A 126 12.65 5.00 0.39
CA PHE A 126 13.50 4.17 1.25
C PHE A 126 14.70 3.64 0.46
N TYR A 127 15.89 3.74 1.05
CA TYR A 127 17.10 3.08 0.56
C TYR A 127 17.51 2.00 1.57
N GLN A 128 17.46 0.74 1.15
CA GLN A 128 17.85 -0.38 2.01
C GLN A 128 19.37 -0.58 1.93
N ILE A 129 20.02 -0.52 3.08
CA ILE A 129 21.47 -0.67 3.23
C ILE A 129 21.79 -2.02 3.86
N PHE A 130 22.73 -2.76 3.27
CA PHE A 130 23.39 -3.89 3.92
C PHE A 130 24.75 -3.40 4.44
N PRO A 131 24.91 -3.14 5.75
CA PRO A 131 26.03 -2.34 6.28
C PRO A 131 27.42 -2.84 5.86
N ASP A 132 27.66 -4.14 5.99
CA ASP A 132 28.95 -4.78 5.66
C ASP A 132 29.41 -4.54 4.21
N ARG A 133 28.50 -4.17 3.29
CA ARG A 133 28.77 -4.00 1.85
C ARG A 133 28.44 -2.62 1.31
N PHE A 134 28.09 -1.66 2.16
CA PHE A 134 27.71 -0.33 1.70
C PHE A 134 28.89 0.62 1.60
N ALA A 135 29.59 0.83 2.72
CA ALA A 135 30.80 1.62 2.77
C ALA A 135 31.64 1.22 3.98
N ARG A 136 32.97 1.22 3.82
CA ARG A 136 33.94 1.14 4.93
C ARG A 136 34.35 2.55 5.32
N SER A 137 34.37 2.88 6.61
CA SER A 137 35.02 4.12 7.06
C SER A 137 36.55 4.02 6.97
N LEU A 138 37.20 5.19 6.84
CA LEU A 138 38.66 5.32 6.83
C LEU A 138 39.11 6.54 7.66
N PRO A 139 40.22 6.46 8.43
CA PRO A 139 41.06 5.27 8.65
C PRO A 139 40.37 4.21 9.52
N ARG A 140 40.83 2.96 9.43
CA ARG A 140 40.32 1.83 10.24
C ARG A 140 41.24 1.58 11.43
N GLU A 141 40.63 1.26 12.55
CA GLU A 141 41.31 0.77 13.74
C GLU A 141 41.60 -0.73 13.63
N ALA A 142 42.70 -1.18 14.24
CA ALA A 142 43.14 -2.58 14.19
C ALA A 142 42.09 -3.57 14.73
N GLU A 143 41.23 -3.11 15.63
CA GLU A 143 40.15 -3.91 16.22
C GLU A 143 39.00 -4.19 15.24
N GLN A 144 38.79 -3.34 14.22
CA GLN A 144 37.70 -3.49 13.25
C GLN A 144 37.94 -4.66 12.28
N ASP A 145 39.20 -5.07 12.10
CA ASP A 145 39.60 -6.17 11.22
C ASP A 145 40.16 -7.37 12.01
N HIS A 146 39.76 -7.51 13.27
CA HIS A 146 40.15 -8.65 14.11
C HIS A 146 39.40 -9.93 13.71
N VAL A 147 40.15 -10.96 13.31
CA VAL A 147 39.60 -12.30 13.04
C VAL A 147 39.28 -13.00 14.36
N TYR A 148 38.02 -13.42 14.51
CA TYR A 148 37.53 -14.19 15.64
C TYR A 148 36.87 -15.50 15.19
N TYR A 149 36.68 -16.42 16.15
CA TYR A 149 36.04 -17.70 15.89
C TYR A 149 34.50 -17.56 15.93
N HIS A 150 33.85 -17.82 14.80
CA HIS A 150 32.38 -17.82 14.71
C HIS A 150 31.83 -19.19 15.13
N HIS A 151 31.55 -19.33 16.44
CA HIS A 151 31.13 -20.60 17.05
C HIS A 151 29.92 -21.28 16.37
N ALA A 152 28.93 -20.52 15.89
CA ALA A 152 27.74 -21.10 15.24
C ALA A 152 28.07 -21.71 13.86
N ALA A 153 29.09 -21.21 13.17
CA ALA A 153 29.58 -21.78 11.91
C ALA A 153 30.75 -22.75 12.08
N GLY A 154 31.29 -22.90 13.30
CA GLY A 154 32.39 -23.82 13.59
C GLY A 154 33.71 -23.47 12.90
N GLN A 155 33.92 -22.21 12.52
CA GLN A 155 35.09 -21.74 11.78
C GLN A 155 35.45 -20.30 12.17
N GLU A 156 36.66 -19.88 11.83
CA GLU A 156 37.04 -18.47 11.89
C GLU A 156 36.29 -17.66 10.82
N ILE A 157 36.06 -16.38 11.11
CA ILE A 157 35.50 -15.47 10.11
C ILE A 157 36.49 -15.27 8.95
N ILE A 158 35.96 -14.97 7.77
CA ILE A 158 36.77 -14.65 6.58
C ILE A 158 36.62 -13.18 6.29
N LEU A 159 37.73 -12.44 6.37
CA LEU A 159 37.80 -11.07 5.87
C LEU A 159 38.12 -11.08 4.38
N ARG A 160 37.48 -10.19 3.63
CA ARG A 160 37.68 -10.00 2.19
C ARG A 160 38.05 -8.56 1.89
N ASP A 161 38.88 -8.35 0.87
CA ASP A 161 39.09 -7.00 0.34
C ASP A 161 37.79 -6.46 -0.28
N TRP A 162 37.65 -5.13 -0.35
CA TRP A 162 36.37 -4.49 -0.71
C TRP A 162 35.86 -4.89 -2.10
N ASP A 163 36.79 -5.00 -3.05
CA ASP A 163 36.49 -5.32 -4.45
C ASP A 163 36.44 -6.83 -4.72
N GLU A 164 36.65 -7.69 -3.71
CA GLU A 164 36.57 -9.14 -3.91
C GLU A 164 35.13 -9.61 -4.19
N PRO A 165 34.92 -10.51 -5.16
CA PRO A 165 33.58 -10.98 -5.49
C PRO A 165 32.95 -11.74 -4.32
N VAL A 166 31.65 -11.55 -4.13
CA VAL A 166 30.89 -12.31 -3.14
C VAL A 166 30.82 -13.77 -3.58
N THR A 167 31.23 -14.67 -2.69
CA THR A 167 31.14 -16.11 -2.91
C THR A 167 30.20 -16.76 -1.90
N ALA A 168 29.71 -17.96 -2.22
CA ALA A 168 28.92 -18.76 -1.28
C ALA A 168 29.76 -19.35 -0.13
N GLN A 169 31.09 -19.18 -0.17
CA GLN A 169 31.99 -19.73 0.84
C GLN A 169 31.79 -19.01 2.18
N ALA A 170 31.71 -19.80 3.25
CA ALA A 170 31.55 -19.35 4.64
C ALA A 170 30.34 -18.43 4.94
N GLY A 171 29.46 -18.19 3.96
CA GLY A 171 28.14 -17.54 4.12
C GLY A 171 28.18 -16.32 5.05
N GLY A 172 27.39 -16.38 6.13
CA GLY A 172 27.31 -15.33 7.15
C GLY A 172 28.55 -15.16 8.05
N SER A 173 29.67 -15.83 7.73
CA SER A 173 30.97 -15.66 8.39
C SER A 173 31.97 -14.90 7.51
N THR A 174 31.55 -14.40 6.34
CA THR A 174 32.38 -13.61 5.43
C THR A 174 32.04 -12.13 5.55
N PHE A 175 33.03 -11.32 5.92
CA PHE A 175 32.87 -9.90 6.19
C PHE A 175 33.77 -9.06 5.28
N TYR A 176 33.21 -7.93 4.89
CA TYR A 176 33.85 -6.92 4.07
C TYR A 176 33.95 -5.62 4.85
N GLY A 177 33.72 -5.61 6.16
CA GLY A 177 34.13 -4.50 7.03
C GLY A 177 33.35 -3.21 6.84
N GLY A 178 32.24 -3.19 6.08
CA GLY A 178 31.38 -2.03 6.02
C GLY A 178 30.71 -1.75 7.38
N ASP A 179 30.56 -0.48 7.72
CA ASP A 179 30.22 -0.03 9.07
C ASP A 179 29.30 1.21 9.09
N LEU A 180 28.84 1.58 10.28
CA LEU A 180 27.90 2.70 10.45
C LEU A 180 28.53 4.06 10.18
N ASP A 181 29.84 4.19 10.40
CA ASP A 181 30.57 5.42 10.10
C ASP A 181 30.68 5.61 8.58
N GLY A 182 31.01 4.54 7.85
CA GLY A 182 31.02 4.54 6.38
C GLY A 182 29.65 4.87 5.78
N ILE A 183 28.56 4.35 6.38
CA ILE A 183 27.20 4.77 6.00
C ILE A 183 27.02 6.27 6.21
N SER A 184 27.37 6.77 7.39
CA SER A 184 27.17 8.19 7.76
C SER A 184 27.96 9.15 6.86
N GLU A 185 29.15 8.75 6.42
CA GLU A 185 30.00 9.52 5.48
C GLU A 185 29.40 9.61 4.07
N ASN A 186 28.74 8.54 3.62
CA ASN A 186 28.22 8.38 2.26
C ASN A 186 26.72 8.69 2.13
N CYS A 187 26.00 8.78 3.25
CA CYS A 187 24.60 9.18 3.31
C CYS A 187 24.42 10.66 3.70
N ARG A 188 25.30 11.55 3.21
CA ARG A 188 25.05 12.99 3.31
C ARG A 188 23.88 13.36 2.39
N ILE A 189 22.76 13.68 3.01
CA ILE A 189 21.61 14.36 2.39
C ILE A 189 21.93 15.85 2.28
#